data_AF-A0A431W1U8-F1
#
_entry.id   AF-A0A431W1U8-F1
#
_cell.length_a   1.000
_cell.length_b   1.000
_cell.length_c   1.000
_cell.angle_alpha   90.00
_cell.angle_beta   90.00
_cell.angle_gamma   90.00
#
_symmetry.space_group_name_H-M   'P 1'
#
loop_
_entity.id
_entity.type
_entity.pdbx_description
1 polymer ?
#
loop_
_entity_poly.entity_id
_entity_poly.type
_entity_poly.pdbx_seq_one_letter_code
_entity_poly.pdbx_strand_id
1 'polypeptide(L)'
;MRPRLTPLNADAPHLLAVMLLTGLAGTALRLLSDPGETLPTLLLTGLYLSLPLLAAAGLTVSQPRRGVCWGAGLGAALAAAYCNYVLMDPQYNQDANIGLGLYLLGGFVLVLGPAALLGGALGYLFGPQEQSEPATSYLPLWPWLKPLGLPVLGAVAAAGVDYARTAALTGLALADLLIGAAFLAGSALLYGLLLSLLPLLWLRGLAARTGQPRHPLAAFWGICAGLALGGVLVRAWPSMLAWPLAALLPLLGGVLGWQTARPTR
;
A
#
# COMPACT_ATOMS: atom_id res chain seq x y z
N MET A 1 -26.62 18.78 20.68
CA MET A 1 -26.79 17.87 19.52
C MET A 1 -25.53 17.02 19.42
N ARG A 2 -25.62 15.69 19.58
CA ARG A 2 -24.48 14.81 19.32
C ARG A 2 -24.32 14.69 17.80
N PRO A 3 -23.14 14.96 17.22
CA PRO A 3 -22.92 14.72 15.81
C PRO A 3 -23.16 13.24 15.55
N ARG A 4 -24.17 12.91 14.73
CA ARG A 4 -24.31 11.58 14.16
C ARG A 4 -23.12 11.44 13.21
N LEU A 5 -22.24 10.52 13.56
CA LEU A 5 -21.06 10.20 12.77
C LEU A 5 -21.56 9.53 11.50
N THR A 6 -21.26 10.09 10.33
CA THR A 6 -21.26 9.28 9.12
C THR A 6 -20.24 8.17 9.33
N PRO A 7 -20.66 6.89 9.29
CA PRO A 7 -19.68 5.81 9.31
C PRO A 7 -18.75 6.01 8.09
N LEU A 8 -17.47 5.60 8.14
CA LEU A 8 -16.86 5.12 6.86
C LEU A 8 -17.92 4.18 6.34
N ASN A 9 -18.25 4.31 5.06
CA ASN A 9 -18.97 3.32 4.28
C ASN A 9 -18.81 1.97 4.99
N ALA A 10 -19.88 1.42 5.60
CA ALA A 10 -19.78 0.15 6.36
C ALA A 10 -19.16 -0.95 5.47
N ASP A 11 -19.22 -0.70 4.18
CA ASP A 11 -18.64 -1.39 3.06
C ASP A 11 -17.12 -1.26 2.91
N ALA A 12 -16.40 -0.36 3.57
CA ALA A 12 -14.95 -0.19 3.37
C ALA A 12 -14.14 -1.51 3.49
N PRO A 13 -14.30 -2.34 4.54
CA PRO A 13 -13.65 -3.65 4.58
C PRO A 13 -14.12 -4.59 3.45
N HIS A 14 -15.40 -4.51 3.06
CA HIS A 14 -15.96 -5.31 1.97
C HIS A 14 -15.39 -4.87 0.61
N LEU A 15 -15.29 -3.56 0.35
CA LEU A 15 -14.70 -2.99 -0.85
C LEU A 15 -13.21 -3.34 -0.91
N LEU A 16 -12.47 -3.23 0.19
CA LEU A 16 -11.07 -3.65 0.24
C LEU A 16 -10.91 -5.14 -0.07
N ALA A 17 -11.75 -5.99 0.52
CA ALA A 17 -11.76 -7.42 0.22
C ALA A 17 -12.07 -7.68 -1.26
N VAL A 18 -13.09 -7.02 -1.82
CA VAL A 18 -13.44 -7.12 -3.24
C VAL A 18 -12.28 -6.64 -4.12
N MET A 19 -11.68 -5.49 -3.83
CA MET A 19 -10.55 -4.97 -4.60
C MET A 19 -9.38 -5.96 -4.59
N LEU A 20 -9.01 -6.49 -3.43
CA LEU A 20 -7.92 -7.46 -3.32
C LEU A 20 -8.24 -8.77 -4.02
N LEU A 21 -9.44 -9.33 -3.83
CA LEU A 21 -9.87 -10.56 -4.49
C LEU A 21 -9.92 -10.40 -6.01
N THR A 22 -10.48 -9.30 -6.51
CA THR A 22 -10.52 -8.99 -7.94
C THR A 22 -9.11 -8.77 -8.50
N GLY A 23 -8.25 -8.02 -7.81
CA GLY A 23 -6.86 -7.84 -8.22
C GLY A 23 -6.08 -9.16 -8.30
N LEU A 24 -6.30 -10.05 -7.33
CA LEU A 24 -5.70 -11.40 -7.33
C LEU A 24 -6.34 -12.35 -8.34
N ALA A 25 -7.53 -12.04 -8.87
CA ALA A 25 -8.15 -12.86 -9.91
C ALA A 25 -7.28 -12.94 -11.18
N GLY A 26 -6.52 -11.89 -11.50
CA GLY A 26 -5.54 -11.92 -12.59
C GLY A 26 -4.45 -12.98 -12.38
N THR A 27 -3.94 -13.09 -11.15
CA THR A 27 -2.96 -14.12 -10.75
C THR A 27 -3.56 -15.52 -10.84
N ALA A 28 -4.80 -15.69 -10.39
CA ALA A 28 -5.50 -16.97 -10.47
C ALA A 28 -5.78 -17.38 -11.94
N LEU A 29 -6.17 -16.44 -12.79
CA LEU A 29 -6.35 -16.68 -14.23
C LEU A 29 -5.05 -17.09 -14.89
N ARG A 30 -3.92 -16.46 -14.52
CA ARG A 30 -2.59 -16.84 -15.01
C ARG A 30 -2.23 -18.27 -14.61
N LEU A 31 -2.42 -18.62 -13.34
CA LEU A 31 -2.17 -19.96 -12.81
C LEU A 31 -2.98 -21.03 -13.56
N LEU A 32 -4.23 -20.73 -13.91
CA LEU A 32 -5.08 -21.65 -14.68
C LEU A 32 -4.66 -21.76 -16.15
N SER A 33 -4.05 -20.72 -16.71
CA SER A 33 -3.62 -20.69 -18.12
C SER A 33 -2.24 -21.30 -18.37
N ASP A 34 -1.38 -21.42 -17.35
CA ASP A 34 -0.01 -21.93 -17.52
C ASP A 34 0.42 -22.84 -16.35
N PRO A 35 0.36 -24.17 -16.51
CA PRO A 35 0.69 -25.13 -15.46
C PRO A 35 2.19 -25.29 -15.18
N GLY A 36 3.06 -24.60 -15.94
CA GLY A 36 4.52 -24.71 -15.80
C GLY A 36 5.12 -23.89 -14.66
N GLU A 37 4.39 -22.87 -14.15
CA GLU A 37 4.88 -22.00 -13.08
C GLU A 37 4.52 -22.53 -11.69
N THR A 38 5.46 -22.45 -10.75
CA THR A 38 5.20 -22.91 -9.38
C THR A 38 4.25 -21.96 -8.65
N LEU A 39 3.19 -22.51 -8.04
CA LEU A 39 2.20 -21.81 -7.21
C LEU A 39 2.79 -20.74 -6.27
N PRO A 40 3.86 -21.00 -5.47
CA PRO A 40 4.41 -19.99 -4.57
C PRO A 40 4.99 -18.78 -5.29
N THR A 41 5.62 -18.96 -6.46
CA THR A 41 6.19 -17.85 -7.25
C THR A 41 5.09 -16.97 -7.79
N LEU A 42 4.04 -17.55 -8.37
CA LEU A 42 2.88 -16.81 -8.88
C LEU A 42 2.16 -16.03 -7.78
N LEU A 43 1.96 -16.63 -6.61
CA LEU A 43 1.34 -15.96 -5.46
C LEU A 43 2.17 -14.79 -4.97
N LEU A 44 3.50 -14.96 -4.82
CA LEU A 44 4.40 -13.89 -4.40
C LEU A 44 4.41 -12.74 -5.42
N THR A 45 4.55 -13.04 -6.71
CA THR A 45 4.52 -12.04 -7.78
C THR A 45 3.17 -11.33 -7.85
N GLY A 46 2.06 -12.05 -7.67
CA GLY A 46 0.71 -11.49 -7.69
C GLY A 46 0.44 -10.58 -6.52
N LEU A 47 0.91 -10.97 -5.33
CA LEU A 47 0.83 -10.14 -4.14
C LEU A 47 1.66 -8.87 -4.32
N TYR A 48 2.84 -8.98 -4.92
CA TYR A 48 3.72 -7.85 -5.21
C TYR A 48 3.10 -6.87 -6.20
N LEU A 49 2.50 -7.37 -7.29
CA LEU A 49 1.82 -6.54 -8.28
C LEU A 49 0.49 -5.94 -7.75
N SER A 50 -0.05 -6.45 -6.64
CA SER A 50 -1.20 -5.86 -5.95
C SER A 50 -0.84 -4.63 -5.10
N LEU A 51 0.44 -4.32 -4.90
CA LEU A 51 0.86 -3.18 -4.05
C LEU A 51 0.33 -1.82 -4.52
N PRO A 52 0.39 -1.45 -5.82
CA PRO A 52 -0.20 -0.20 -6.31
C PRO A 52 -1.72 -0.11 -6.06
N LEU A 53 -2.42 -1.24 -6.00
CA LEU A 53 -3.85 -1.28 -5.71
C LEU A 53 -4.16 -0.83 -4.28
N LEU A 54 -3.23 -1.01 -3.33
CA LEU A 54 -3.41 -0.52 -1.96
C LEU A 54 -3.39 1.02 -1.86
N ALA A 55 -2.59 1.73 -2.69
CA ALA A 55 -2.71 3.20 -2.79
C ALA A 55 -4.08 3.61 -3.34
N ALA A 56 -4.49 2.96 -4.43
CA ALA A 56 -5.78 3.25 -5.04
C ALA A 56 -6.92 3.02 -4.05
N ALA A 57 -6.88 1.92 -3.32
CA ALA A 57 -7.82 1.57 -2.27
C ALA A 57 -7.93 2.63 -1.16
N GLY A 58 -6.80 3.23 -0.77
CA GLY A 58 -6.84 4.36 0.17
C GLY A 58 -7.66 5.53 -0.37
N LEU A 59 -7.39 5.95 -1.59
CA LEU A 59 -8.09 7.10 -2.20
C LEU A 59 -9.56 6.80 -2.47
N THR A 60 -9.91 5.57 -2.84
CA THR A 60 -11.30 5.18 -3.14
C THR A 60 -12.15 5.12 -1.88
N VAL A 61 -11.63 4.55 -0.78
CA VAL A 61 -12.33 4.45 0.51
C VAL A 61 -12.54 5.82 1.16
N SER A 62 -11.72 6.82 0.79
CA SER A 62 -11.87 8.19 1.28
C SER A 62 -12.99 8.99 0.59
N GLN A 63 -13.62 8.45 -0.45
CA GLN A 63 -14.65 9.16 -1.21
C GLN A 63 -15.97 9.28 -0.42
N PRO A 64 -16.59 10.47 -0.37
CA PRO A 64 -17.80 10.72 0.43
C PRO A 64 -19.07 10.10 -0.16
N ARG A 65 -19.07 9.79 -1.47
CA ARG A 65 -20.20 9.16 -2.16
C ARG A 65 -19.94 7.68 -2.34
N ARG A 66 -20.87 6.85 -1.86
CA ARG A 66 -20.78 5.38 -1.94
C ARG A 66 -20.65 4.87 -3.37
N GLY A 67 -21.45 5.42 -4.31
CA GLY A 67 -21.35 5.09 -5.73
C GLY A 67 -19.96 5.36 -6.31
N VAL A 68 -19.38 6.53 -6.03
CA VAL A 68 -18.03 6.91 -6.48
C VAL A 68 -16.96 6.03 -5.85
N CYS A 69 -17.08 5.75 -4.54
CA CYS A 69 -16.18 4.89 -3.79
C CYS A 69 -16.10 3.48 -4.41
N TRP A 70 -17.26 2.84 -4.62
CA TRP A 70 -17.35 1.51 -5.22
C TRP A 70 -16.90 1.50 -6.68
N GLY A 71 -17.39 2.43 -7.48
CA GLY A 71 -17.03 2.53 -8.89
C GLY A 71 -15.52 2.71 -9.07
N ALA A 72 -14.91 3.61 -8.30
CA ALA A 72 -13.48 3.86 -8.36
C ALA A 72 -12.66 2.67 -7.85
N GLY A 73 -13.12 2.00 -6.78
CA GLY A 73 -12.49 0.79 -6.28
C GLY A 73 -12.52 -0.37 -7.28
N LEU A 74 -13.68 -0.63 -7.89
CA LEU A 74 -13.84 -1.67 -8.91
C LEU A 74 -13.02 -1.37 -10.17
N GLY A 75 -13.03 -0.12 -10.65
CA GLY A 75 -12.22 0.29 -11.80
C GLY A 75 -10.73 0.04 -11.57
N ALA A 76 -10.21 0.46 -10.42
CA ALA A 76 -8.82 0.18 -10.03
C ALA A 76 -8.55 -1.32 -9.90
N ALA A 77 -9.46 -2.08 -9.28
CA ALA A 77 -9.27 -3.51 -9.07
C ALA A 77 -9.26 -4.32 -10.37
N LEU A 78 -10.13 -3.98 -11.33
CA LEU A 78 -10.16 -4.60 -12.66
C LEU A 78 -8.90 -4.28 -13.45
N ALA A 79 -8.44 -3.03 -13.42
CA ALA A 79 -7.19 -2.65 -14.05
C ALA A 79 -5.99 -3.38 -13.42
N ALA A 80 -5.95 -3.50 -12.10
CA ALA A 80 -4.93 -4.28 -11.40
C ALA A 80 -4.98 -5.76 -11.77
N ALA A 81 -6.18 -6.36 -11.88
CA ALA A 81 -6.34 -7.75 -12.31
C ALA A 81 -5.79 -7.97 -13.71
N TYR A 82 -6.10 -7.06 -14.64
CA TYR A 82 -5.58 -7.10 -16.00
C TYR A 82 -4.05 -6.95 -16.03
N CYS A 83 -3.50 -5.98 -15.31
CA CYS A 83 -2.05 -5.80 -15.19
C CYS A 83 -1.37 -7.03 -14.58
N ASN A 84 -1.95 -7.63 -13.54
CA ASN A 84 -1.42 -8.86 -12.94
C ASN A 84 -1.37 -9.99 -13.96
N TYR A 85 -2.44 -10.17 -14.74
CA TYR A 85 -2.49 -11.20 -15.77
C TYR A 85 -1.42 -10.96 -16.87
N VAL A 86 -1.35 -9.74 -17.42
CA VAL A 86 -0.44 -9.42 -18.53
C VAL A 86 1.02 -9.38 -18.10
N LEU A 87 1.34 -8.77 -16.95
CA LEU A 87 2.73 -8.64 -16.47
C LEU A 87 3.31 -9.96 -15.96
N MET A 88 2.47 -10.96 -15.70
CA MET A 88 2.92 -12.32 -15.41
C MET A 88 3.15 -13.16 -16.66
N ASP A 89 2.73 -12.70 -17.84
CA ASP A 89 2.97 -13.43 -19.08
C ASP A 89 4.44 -13.23 -19.53
N PRO A 90 5.22 -14.32 -19.69
CA PRO A 90 6.61 -14.29 -20.09
C PRO A 90 6.86 -13.49 -21.37
N GLN A 91 5.89 -13.45 -22.29
CA GLN A 91 6.01 -12.69 -23.55
C GLN A 91 6.24 -11.20 -23.31
N TYR A 92 5.65 -10.63 -22.25
CA TYR A 92 5.77 -9.21 -21.92
C TYR A 92 6.92 -8.89 -20.98
N ASN A 93 7.63 -9.92 -20.50
CA ASN A 93 8.69 -9.79 -19.50
C ASN A 93 10.07 -10.24 -20.03
N GLN A 94 10.20 -10.43 -21.36
CA GLN A 94 11.46 -10.81 -22.02
C GLN A 94 12.52 -9.69 -21.96
N ASP A 95 12.08 -8.42 -21.95
CA ASP A 95 12.96 -7.25 -21.88
C ASP A 95 13.08 -6.72 -20.44
N ALA A 96 14.05 -7.28 -19.70
CA ALA A 96 14.66 -6.72 -18.49
C ALA A 96 13.72 -6.22 -17.37
N ASN A 97 12.51 -6.80 -17.21
CA ASN A 97 11.53 -6.43 -16.17
C ASN A 97 11.14 -4.92 -16.14
N ILE A 98 11.39 -4.16 -17.21
CA ILE A 98 11.19 -2.69 -17.21
C ILE A 98 9.70 -2.36 -17.04
N GLY A 99 8.82 -3.09 -17.73
CA GLY A 99 7.37 -2.92 -17.61
C GLY A 99 6.85 -3.18 -16.20
N LEU A 100 7.36 -4.22 -15.55
CA LEU A 100 7.03 -4.57 -14.17
C LEU A 100 7.51 -3.48 -13.20
N GLY A 101 8.74 -2.99 -13.38
CA GLY A 101 9.29 -1.87 -12.59
C GLY A 101 8.50 -0.57 -12.76
N LEU A 102 8.10 -0.22 -13.99
CA LEU A 102 7.29 0.98 -14.27
C LEU A 102 5.88 0.89 -13.68
N TYR A 103 5.24 -0.29 -13.76
CA TYR A 103 3.94 -0.51 -13.13
C TYR A 103 4.02 -0.39 -11.61
N LEU A 104 5.11 -0.82 -11.00
CA LEU A 104 5.29 -0.70 -9.56
C LEU A 104 5.61 0.74 -9.12
N LEU A 105 6.44 1.46 -9.89
CA LEU A 105 6.81 2.84 -9.59
C LEU A 105 5.67 3.83 -9.86
N GLY A 106 4.93 3.62 -10.96
CA GLY A 106 3.98 4.58 -11.48
C GLY A 106 2.62 4.01 -11.89
N GLY A 107 2.40 2.70 -11.82
CA GLY A 107 1.15 2.06 -12.23
C GLY A 107 -0.06 2.53 -11.44
N PHE A 108 0.13 2.95 -10.19
CA PHE A 108 -0.92 3.66 -9.44
C PHE A 108 -1.35 4.96 -10.16
N VAL A 109 -0.41 5.77 -10.64
CA VAL A 109 -0.71 7.07 -11.27
C VAL A 109 -1.12 6.92 -12.73
N LEU A 110 -0.46 6.02 -13.46
CA LEU A 110 -0.60 5.90 -14.90
C LEU A 110 -1.70 4.94 -15.34
N VAL A 111 -2.06 3.97 -14.49
CA VAL A 111 -3.02 2.91 -14.85
C VAL A 111 -4.20 2.89 -13.88
N LEU A 112 -3.93 2.63 -12.59
CA LEU A 112 -4.99 2.44 -11.60
C LEU A 112 -5.74 3.73 -11.28
N GLY A 113 -5.07 4.87 -11.28
CA GLY A 113 -5.65 6.19 -11.05
C GLY A 113 -6.67 6.56 -12.13
N PRO A 114 -6.31 6.56 -13.42
CA PRO A 114 -7.25 6.76 -14.52
C PRO A 114 -8.42 5.77 -14.49
N ALA A 115 -8.14 4.49 -14.22
CA ALA A 115 -9.18 3.48 -14.08
C ALA A 115 -10.13 3.76 -12.89
N ALA A 116 -9.58 4.23 -11.77
CA ALA A 116 -10.36 4.66 -10.61
C ALA A 116 -11.19 5.91 -10.91
N LEU A 117 -10.67 6.86 -11.69
CA LEU A 117 -11.43 8.05 -12.09
C LEU A 117 -12.59 7.69 -13.01
N LEU A 118 -12.34 6.84 -14.01
CA LEU A 118 -13.38 6.33 -14.92
C LEU A 118 -14.44 5.53 -14.15
N GLY A 119 -14.01 4.58 -13.31
CA GLY A 119 -14.91 3.83 -12.46
C GLY A 119 -15.69 4.72 -11.50
N GLY A 120 -15.05 5.73 -10.92
CA GLY A 120 -15.67 6.73 -10.04
C GLY A 120 -16.70 7.59 -10.77
N ALA A 121 -16.43 7.99 -12.02
CA ALA A 121 -17.38 8.71 -12.87
C ALA A 121 -18.60 7.85 -13.21
N LEU A 122 -18.40 6.57 -13.55
CA LEU A 122 -19.50 5.62 -13.74
C LEU A 122 -20.30 5.43 -12.44
N GLY A 123 -19.61 5.27 -11.31
CA GLY A 123 -20.22 5.19 -9.99
C GLY A 123 -20.96 6.46 -9.57
N TYR A 124 -20.57 7.63 -10.07
CA TYR A 124 -21.28 8.89 -9.89
C TYR A 124 -22.57 8.95 -10.70
N LEU A 125 -22.52 8.48 -11.95
CA LEU A 125 -23.64 8.53 -12.90
C LEU A 125 -24.71 7.48 -12.60
N PHE A 126 -24.29 6.27 -12.22
CA PHE A 126 -25.18 5.11 -12.05
C PHE A 126 -25.36 4.69 -10.60
N GLY A 127 -24.58 5.24 -9.67
CA GLY A 127 -24.68 4.92 -8.26
C GLY A 127 -25.91 5.55 -7.60
N PRO A 128 -26.41 4.94 -6.52
CA PRO A 128 -27.51 5.53 -5.76
C PRO A 128 -27.15 6.94 -5.27
N GLN A 129 -28.03 7.91 -5.55
CA GLN A 129 -27.92 9.28 -5.03
C GLN A 129 -28.23 9.29 -3.54
N GLU A 130 -27.22 9.00 -2.72
CA GLU A 130 -27.31 9.24 -1.28
C GLU A 130 -26.95 10.69 -0.98
N GLN A 131 -27.77 11.35 -0.15
CA GLN A 131 -27.44 12.65 0.43
C GLN A 131 -26.21 12.46 1.32
N SER A 132 -25.03 12.82 0.82
CA SER A 132 -23.82 12.85 1.63
C SER A 132 -24.03 13.84 2.78
N GLU A 133 -24.18 13.32 4.00
CA GLU A 133 -24.06 14.14 5.20
C GLU A 133 -22.70 14.88 5.15
N PRO A 134 -22.67 16.18 5.48
CA PRO A 134 -21.45 16.97 5.44
C PRO A 134 -20.40 16.32 6.34
N ALA A 135 -19.19 16.12 5.80
CA ALA A 135 -18.09 15.46 6.49
C ALA A 135 -17.82 16.13 7.85
N THR A 136 -18.13 15.42 8.94
CA THR A 136 -17.89 15.89 10.30
C THR A 136 -16.39 16.01 10.59
N SER A 137 -15.98 17.20 11.03
CA SER A 137 -14.70 17.57 11.67
C SER A 137 -13.42 17.08 10.99
N TYR A 138 -12.77 17.98 10.25
CA TYR A 138 -11.42 17.76 9.72
C TYR A 138 -10.41 17.65 10.87
N LEU A 139 -10.00 16.42 11.22
CA LEU A 139 -8.81 16.22 12.05
C LEU A 139 -7.60 16.85 11.34
N PRO A 140 -6.73 17.60 12.05
CA PRO A 140 -5.55 18.20 11.44
C PRO A 140 -4.68 17.10 10.81
N LEU A 141 -4.26 17.30 9.56
CA LEU A 141 -3.44 16.36 8.79
C LEU A 141 -2.02 16.22 9.36
N TRP A 142 -1.44 17.34 9.78
CA TRP A 142 -0.05 17.43 10.19
C TRP A 142 0.45 16.35 11.16
N PRO A 143 -0.23 16.05 12.29
CA PRO A 143 0.24 15.01 13.21
C PRO A 143 0.29 13.62 12.57
N TRP A 144 -0.54 13.36 11.57
CA TRP A 144 -0.61 12.09 10.87
C TRP A 144 0.41 11.95 9.74
N LEU A 145 1.01 13.05 9.27
CA LEU A 145 2.06 13.00 8.26
C LEU A 145 3.44 12.74 8.89
N LYS A 146 3.66 13.18 10.14
CA LYS A 146 4.96 12.99 10.83
C LYS A 146 5.45 11.53 10.88
N PRO A 147 4.61 10.52 11.18
CA PRO A 147 5.02 9.11 11.19
C PRO A 147 5.58 8.62 9.85
N LEU A 148 5.16 9.21 8.73
CA LEU A 148 5.63 8.85 7.39
C LEU A 148 7.13 9.10 7.21
N GLY A 149 7.75 9.94 8.05
CA GLY A 149 9.19 10.10 8.09
C GLY A 149 9.94 8.81 8.47
N LEU A 150 9.31 7.90 9.23
CA LEU A 150 9.96 6.64 9.62
C LEU A 150 10.18 5.69 8.42
N PRO A 151 9.17 5.39 7.57
CA PRO A 151 9.39 4.66 6.32
C PRO A 151 10.47 5.28 5.44
N VAL A 152 10.54 6.62 5.36
CA VAL A 152 11.58 7.33 4.60
C VAL A 152 12.96 7.04 5.18
N LEU A 153 13.14 7.20 6.50
CA LEU A 153 14.39 6.89 7.18
C LEU A 153 14.77 5.40 7.04
N GLY A 154 13.78 4.50 7.14
CA GLY A 154 13.97 3.07 6.94
C GLY A 154 14.42 2.72 5.52
N ALA A 155 13.85 3.37 4.50
CA ALA A 155 14.26 3.21 3.10
C ALA A 155 15.70 3.70 2.88
N VAL A 156 16.09 4.83 3.47
CA VAL A 156 17.46 5.34 3.43
C VAL A 156 18.43 4.38 4.12
N ALA A 157 18.06 3.87 5.30
CA ALA A 157 18.88 2.90 6.04
C ALA A 157 19.04 1.59 5.27
N ALA A 158 17.95 1.07 4.69
CA ALA A 158 17.96 -0.13 3.86
C ALA A 158 18.84 0.04 2.61
N ALA A 159 18.75 1.20 1.94
CA ALA A 159 19.63 1.52 0.82
C ALA A 159 21.10 1.64 1.24
N GLY A 160 21.37 2.17 2.44
CA GLY A 160 22.72 2.20 3.02
C GLY A 160 23.30 0.81 3.28
N VAL A 161 22.48 -0.13 3.74
CA VAL A 161 22.86 -1.55 3.91
C VAL A 161 23.20 -2.19 2.56
N ASP A 162 22.36 -1.98 1.55
CA ASP A 162 22.59 -2.50 0.20
C ASP A 162 23.84 -1.88 -0.45
N TYR A 163 24.07 -0.57 -0.24
CA TYR A 163 25.29 0.12 -0.66
C TYR A 163 26.53 -0.50 -0.01
N ALA A 164 26.53 -0.65 1.31
CA ALA A 164 27.69 -1.21 2.04
C ALA A 164 28.02 -2.63 1.58
N ARG A 165 27.00 -3.46 1.33
CA ARG A 165 27.17 -4.82 0.83
C ARG A 165 27.71 -4.83 -0.61
N THR A 166 27.19 -3.98 -1.48
CA THR A 166 27.63 -3.90 -2.89
C THR A 166 29.04 -3.34 -3.01
N ALA A 167 29.37 -2.28 -2.26
CA ALA A 167 30.69 -1.66 -2.23
C ALA A 167 31.77 -2.64 -1.75
N ALA A 168 31.46 -3.50 -0.78
CA ALA A 168 32.37 -4.55 -0.32
C ALA A 168 32.67 -5.63 -1.38
N LEU A 169 31.82 -5.78 -2.39
CA LEU A 169 31.89 -6.88 -3.36
C LEU A 169 32.43 -6.49 -4.74
N THR A 170 32.24 -5.24 -5.17
CA THR A 170 32.31 -4.91 -6.61
C THR A 170 33.33 -3.86 -7.01
N GLY A 171 33.91 -3.09 -6.08
CA GLY A 171 34.88 -2.03 -6.42
C GLY A 171 34.37 -0.97 -7.40
N LEU A 172 33.05 -0.87 -7.57
CA LEU A 172 32.38 0.04 -8.50
C LEU A 172 32.70 1.50 -8.19
N ALA A 173 32.65 2.35 -9.23
CA ALA A 173 32.75 3.79 -9.06
C ALA A 173 31.61 4.30 -8.17
N LEU A 174 31.94 5.25 -7.28
CA LEU A 174 31.00 5.83 -6.32
C LEU A 174 29.72 6.36 -6.98
N ALA A 175 29.81 6.88 -8.20
CA ALA A 175 28.68 7.40 -8.97
C ALA A 175 27.64 6.31 -9.32
N ASP A 176 28.07 5.13 -9.77
CA ASP A 176 27.17 4.04 -10.15
C ASP A 176 26.49 3.42 -8.92
N LEU A 177 27.24 3.33 -7.81
CA LEU A 177 26.70 2.93 -6.51
C LEU A 177 25.66 3.93 -5.98
N LEU A 178 25.86 5.23 -6.18
CA LEU A 178 24.90 6.27 -5.75
C LEU A 178 23.61 6.24 -6.58
N ILE A 179 23.70 6.01 -7.89
CA ILE A 179 22.53 5.87 -8.76
C ILE A 179 21.71 4.63 -8.38
N GLY A 180 22.39 3.49 -8.16
CA GLY A 180 21.74 2.25 -7.71
C GLY A 180 21.08 2.41 -6.34
N ALA A 181 21.77 3.05 -5.38
CA ALA A 181 21.22 3.34 -4.06
C ALA A 181 20.02 4.30 -4.13
N ALA A 182 20.04 5.31 -5.00
CA ALA A 182 18.91 6.23 -5.19
C ALA A 182 17.69 5.51 -5.77
N PHE A 183 17.87 4.59 -6.73
CA PHE A 183 16.77 3.82 -7.31
C PHE A 183 16.17 2.82 -6.30
N LEU A 184 17.02 2.14 -5.53
CA LEU A 184 16.59 1.25 -4.44
C LEU A 184 15.89 2.02 -3.31
N ALA A 185 16.41 3.18 -2.92
CA ALA A 185 15.77 4.05 -1.95
C ALA A 185 14.43 4.56 -2.44
N GLY A 186 14.34 4.98 -3.72
CA GLY A 186 13.10 5.46 -4.33
C GLY A 186 11.99 4.42 -4.34
N SER A 187 12.31 3.19 -4.75
CA SER A 187 11.35 2.07 -4.73
C SER A 187 10.95 1.69 -3.30
N ALA A 188 11.90 1.53 -2.38
CA ALA A 188 11.61 1.21 -0.98
C ALA A 188 10.75 2.29 -0.29
N LEU A 189 11.02 3.57 -0.60
CA LEU A 189 10.26 4.72 -0.09
C LEU A 189 8.84 4.73 -0.66
N LEU A 190 8.68 4.45 -1.95
CA LEU A 190 7.36 4.33 -2.57
C LEU A 190 6.54 3.23 -1.90
N TYR A 191 7.10 2.04 -1.70
CA TYR A 191 6.43 0.92 -1.03
C TYR A 191 6.09 1.22 0.43
N GLY A 192 7.03 1.81 1.17
CA GLY A 192 6.80 2.20 2.57
C GLY A 192 5.66 3.20 2.70
N LEU A 193 5.61 4.19 1.81
CA LEU A 193 4.52 5.16 1.76
C LEU A 193 3.20 4.51 1.33
N LEU A 194 3.18 3.71 0.25
CA LEU A 194 2.03 2.95 -0.21
C LEU A 194 1.38 2.11 0.90
N LEU A 195 2.19 1.31 1.59
CA LEU A 195 1.73 0.44 2.68
C LEU A 195 1.26 1.22 3.91
N SER A 196 1.73 2.46 4.09
CA SER A 196 1.31 3.33 5.19
C SER A 196 0.02 4.13 4.90
N LEU A 197 -0.36 4.31 3.63
CA LEU A 197 -1.57 5.07 3.27
C LEU A 197 -2.86 4.42 3.77
N LEU A 198 -2.96 3.09 3.65
CA LEU A 198 -4.18 2.37 4.05
C LEU A 198 -4.40 2.42 5.57
N PRO A 199 -3.39 2.12 6.43
CA PRO A 199 -3.49 2.33 7.87
C PRO A 199 -3.72 3.79 8.25
N LEU A 200 -3.07 4.74 7.57
CA LEU A 200 -3.25 6.18 7.82
C LEU A 200 -4.71 6.58 7.69
N LEU A 201 -5.33 6.24 6.56
CA LEU A 201 -6.71 6.62 6.26
C LEU A 201 -7.70 5.91 7.18
N TRP A 202 -7.46 4.62 7.46
CA TRP A 202 -8.30 3.85 8.37
C TRP A 202 -8.24 4.36 9.81
N LEU A 203 -7.03 4.54 10.36
CA LEU A 203 -6.84 5.01 11.74
C LEU A 203 -7.26 6.47 11.92
N ARG A 204 -7.08 7.31 10.91
CA ARG A 204 -7.57 8.70 10.93
C ARG A 204 -9.09 8.77 10.89
N GLY A 205 -9.72 7.91 10.09
CA GLY A 205 -11.16 7.73 10.10
C GLY A 205 -11.66 7.23 11.46
N LEU A 206 -10.96 6.28 12.08
CA LEU A 206 -11.28 5.80 13.43
C LEU A 206 -11.16 6.92 14.47
N ALA A 207 -10.10 7.71 14.43
CA ALA A 207 -9.89 8.85 15.33
C ALA A 207 -10.97 9.92 15.18
N ALA A 208 -11.42 10.19 13.95
CA ALA A 208 -12.49 11.15 13.69
C ALA A 208 -13.81 10.67 14.31
N ARG A 209 -14.09 9.36 14.26
CA ARG A 209 -15.28 8.75 14.86
C ARG A 209 -15.24 8.73 16.39
N THR A 210 -14.12 8.35 16.98
CA THR A 210 -14.02 8.22 18.44
C THR A 210 -13.83 9.57 19.12
N GLY A 211 -13.48 10.62 18.36
CA GLY A 211 -13.03 11.91 18.91
C GLY A 211 -11.73 11.80 19.71
N GLN A 212 -11.06 10.65 19.65
CA GLN A 212 -9.87 10.33 20.43
C GLN A 212 -8.70 9.99 19.49
N PRO A 213 -7.95 11.01 19.03
CA PRO A 213 -6.87 10.79 18.08
C PRO A 213 -5.66 10.07 18.69
N ARG A 214 -5.52 10.03 20.02
CA ARG A 214 -4.32 9.55 20.70
C ARG A 214 -3.99 8.08 20.41
N HIS A 215 -4.96 7.17 20.54
CA HIS A 215 -4.74 5.74 20.31
C HIS A 215 -4.47 5.40 18.85
N PRO A 216 -5.30 5.86 17.89
CA PRO A 216 -5.08 5.53 16.49
C PRO A 216 -3.79 6.18 15.94
N LEU A 217 -3.43 7.38 16.39
CA LEU A 217 -2.17 8.01 15.99
C LEU A 217 -0.94 7.25 16.52
N ALA A 218 -0.97 6.79 17.77
CA ALA A 218 0.12 6.01 18.34
C ALA A 218 0.29 4.65 17.65
N ALA A 219 -0.83 3.99 17.31
CA ALA A 219 -0.79 2.79 16.47
C ALA A 219 -0.19 3.08 15.09
N PHE A 220 -0.53 4.21 14.47
CA PHE A 220 0.03 4.57 13.18
C PHE A 220 1.55 4.83 13.23
N TRP A 221 2.05 5.48 14.29
CA TRP A 221 3.49 5.57 14.56
C TRP A 221 4.15 4.20 14.66
N GLY A 222 3.52 3.27 15.38
CA GLY A 222 4.00 1.91 15.52
C GLY A 222 4.05 1.14 14.20
N ILE A 223 3.03 1.26 13.35
CA ILE A 223 3.01 0.65 12.00
C ILE A 223 4.14 1.21 11.15
N CYS A 224 4.33 2.54 11.15
CA CYS A 224 5.40 3.20 10.41
C CYS A 224 6.81 2.76 10.87
N ALA A 225 7.01 2.61 12.19
CA ALA A 225 8.24 2.07 12.75
C ALA A 225 8.47 0.61 12.35
N GLY A 226 7.43 -0.22 12.40
CA GLY A 226 7.50 -1.63 12.00
C GLY A 226 7.82 -1.79 10.51
N LEU A 227 7.24 -0.97 9.63
CA LEU A 227 7.57 -0.94 8.21
C LEU A 227 9.03 -0.55 7.97
N ALA A 228 9.52 0.49 8.65
CA ALA A 228 10.91 0.92 8.55
C ALA A 228 11.89 -0.17 8.98
N LEU A 229 11.64 -0.80 10.14
CA LEU A 229 12.46 -1.89 10.66
C LEU A 229 12.40 -3.14 9.78
N GLY A 230 11.21 -3.50 9.28
CA GLY A 230 11.03 -4.63 8.38
C GLY A 230 11.83 -4.46 7.08
N GLY A 231 11.79 -3.26 6.49
CA GLY A 231 12.58 -2.93 5.31
C GLY A 231 14.08 -3.12 5.54
N VAL A 232 14.61 -2.60 6.65
CA VAL A 232 16.03 -2.77 7.01
C VAL A 232 16.37 -4.24 7.30
N LEU A 233 15.50 -4.96 8.02
CA LEU A 233 15.71 -6.36 8.39
C LEU A 233 15.89 -7.26 7.16
N VAL A 234 15.03 -7.12 6.16
CA VAL A 234 15.10 -7.93 4.92
C VAL A 234 16.41 -7.69 4.17
N ARG A 235 16.94 -6.46 4.19
CA ARG A 235 18.22 -6.13 3.54
C ARG A 235 19.42 -6.61 4.35
N ALA A 236 19.40 -6.35 5.66
CA ALA A 236 20.47 -6.77 6.57
C ALA A 236 20.59 -8.29 6.64
N TRP A 237 19.46 -9.00 6.65
CA TRP A 237 19.40 -10.46 6.75
C TRP A 237 18.56 -11.07 5.62
N PRO A 238 19.13 -11.31 4.43
CA PRO A 238 18.42 -11.78 3.25
C PRO A 238 18.15 -13.29 3.33
N SER A 239 17.41 -13.72 4.35
CA SER A 239 16.94 -15.10 4.51
C SER A 239 15.46 -15.21 4.17
N MET A 240 14.99 -16.40 3.78
CA MET A 240 13.55 -16.63 3.56
C MET A 240 12.71 -16.38 4.84
N LEU A 241 13.32 -16.49 6.02
CA LEU A 241 12.67 -16.21 7.31
C LEU A 241 12.54 -14.72 7.63
N ALA A 242 13.36 -13.85 7.03
CA ALA A 242 13.32 -12.42 7.30
C ALA A 242 12.07 -11.74 6.71
N TRP A 243 11.57 -12.23 5.58
CA TRP A 243 10.35 -11.73 4.94
C TRP A 243 9.08 -11.85 5.79
N PRO A 244 8.73 -13.03 6.34
CA PRO A 244 7.56 -13.15 7.21
C PRO A 244 7.72 -12.35 8.51
N LEU A 245 8.93 -12.30 9.09
CA LEU A 245 9.20 -11.46 10.26
C LEU A 245 9.00 -9.98 9.95
N ALA A 246 9.52 -9.50 8.82
CA ALA A 246 9.35 -8.13 8.37
C ALA A 246 7.90 -7.77 8.08
N ALA A 247 7.09 -8.72 7.58
CA ALA A 247 5.66 -8.52 7.37
C ALA A 247 4.87 -8.42 8.69
N LEU A 248 5.34 -9.08 9.76
CA LEU A 248 4.70 -9.03 11.09
C LEU A 248 5.04 -7.75 11.86
N LEU A 249 6.20 -7.15 11.63
CA LEU A 249 6.66 -5.97 12.37
C LEU A 249 5.69 -4.77 12.33
N PRO A 250 5.07 -4.40 11.18
CA PRO A 250 4.05 -3.36 11.14
C PRO A 250 2.85 -3.66 12.04
N LEU A 251 2.40 -4.91 12.09
CA LEU A 251 1.27 -5.33 12.93
C LEU A 251 1.63 -5.24 14.41
N LEU A 252 2.79 -5.80 14.79
CA LEU A 252 3.29 -5.75 16.16
C LEU A 252 3.52 -4.31 16.61
N GLY A 253 4.15 -3.50 15.76
CA GLY A 253 4.35 -2.07 15.99
C GLY A 253 3.03 -1.35 16.22
N GLY A 254 2.03 -1.60 15.37
CA GLY A 254 0.68 -1.03 15.53
C GLY A 254 0.02 -1.39 16.86
N VAL A 255 0.09 -2.66 17.27
CA VAL A 255 -0.45 -3.12 18.56
C VAL A 255 0.28 -2.47 19.74
N LEU A 256 1.62 -2.44 19.71
CA LEU A 256 2.43 -1.81 20.75
C LEU A 256 2.13 -0.31 20.84
N GLY A 257 2.11 0.39 19.70
CA GLY A 257 1.75 1.79 19.61
C GLY A 257 0.37 2.07 20.23
N TRP A 258 -0.63 1.26 19.91
CA TRP A 258 -1.96 1.37 20.52
C TRP A 258 -1.94 1.22 22.04
N GLN A 259 -1.16 0.28 22.57
CA GLN A 259 -1.04 0.02 24.00
C GLN A 259 -0.34 1.16 24.75
N THR A 260 0.70 1.78 24.17
CA THR A 260 1.41 2.91 24.79
C THR A 260 0.54 4.16 25.01
N ALA A 261 -0.54 4.29 24.25
CA ALA A 261 -1.49 5.39 24.40
C ALA A 261 -2.51 5.17 25.52
N ARG A 262 -2.52 4.01 26.20
CA ARG A 262 -3.42 3.76 27.34
C ARG A 262 -3.10 4.71 28.49
N PRO A 263 -4.10 5.35 29.11
CA PRO A 263 -3.87 6.13 30.31
C PRO A 263 -3.32 5.20 31.39
N THR A 264 -2.14 5.52 31.91
CA THR A 264 -1.62 4.94 33.15
C THR A 264 -2.60 5.30 34.25
N ARG A 265 -3.20 4.28 34.87
CA ARG A 265 -4.10 4.45 36.02
C ARG A 265 -3.32 4.90 37.24
#